data_AF-A0A7W4AY28-F1
#
_entry.id   AF-A0A7W4AY28-F1
#
_cell.length_a   1.000
_cell.length_b   1.000
_cell.length_c   1.000
_cell.angle_alpha   90.00
_cell.angle_beta   90.00
_cell.angle_gamma   90.00
#
_symmetry.space_group_name_H-M   'P 1'
#
loop_
_entity.id
_entity.type
_entity.pdbx_description
1 polymer ?
#
loop_
_entity_poly.entity_id
_entity_poly.type
_entity_poly.pdbx_seq_one_letter_code
_entity_poly.pdbx_strand_id
1 'polypeptide(L)'
;MNPIIAIFKEHNISDVQINELFQTLTENPFAAMATIGQLGIPAEKLQQLMGMVMQNPALIKEAVVELGLDFSKVEAAKAQLQP
;
A
#
# COMPACT_ATOMS: atom_id res chain seq x y z
N MET A 1 -7.83 7.35 10.86
CA MET A 1 -8.42 6.59 9.73
C MET A 1 -7.79 7.08 8.46
N ASN A 2 -6.80 6.34 7.99
CA ASN A 2 -5.97 6.76 6.87
C ASN A 2 -6.75 6.80 5.53
N PRO A 3 -6.59 7.85 4.70
CA PRO A 3 -7.24 7.92 3.38
C PRO A 3 -6.83 6.78 2.44
N ILE A 4 -5.62 6.23 2.57
CA ILE A 4 -5.17 5.06 1.80
C ILE A 4 -6.02 3.84 2.17
N ILE A 5 -6.19 3.57 3.46
CA ILE A 5 -6.99 2.44 3.96
C ILE A 5 -8.47 2.65 3.59
N ALA A 6 -8.96 3.88 3.65
CA ALA A 6 -10.33 4.22 3.26
C ALA A 6 -10.60 3.87 1.79
N ILE A 7 -9.70 4.21 0.87
CA ILE A 7 -9.84 3.84 -0.56
C ILE A 7 -9.91 2.32 -0.71
N PHE A 8 -9.03 1.56 -0.07
CA PHE A 8 -9.08 0.11 -0.16
C PHE A 8 -10.41 -0.45 0.39
N LYS A 9 -10.91 0.08 1.51
CA LYS A 9 -12.21 -0.30 2.07
C LYS A 9 -13.39 0.02 1.15
N GLU A 10 -13.35 1.16 0.46
CA GLU A 10 -14.35 1.53 -0.57
C GLU A 10 -14.41 0.50 -1.71
N HIS A 11 -13.30 -0.18 -1.98
CA HIS A 11 -13.21 -1.24 -2.98
C HIS A 11 -13.54 -2.64 -2.44
N ASN A 12 -14.18 -2.74 -1.27
CA ASN A 12 -14.46 -4.01 -0.58
C ASN A 12 -13.20 -4.80 -0.20
N ILE A 13 -12.06 -4.12 -0.05
CA ILE A 13 -10.83 -4.75 0.41
C ILE A 13 -10.82 -4.69 1.93
N SER A 14 -10.76 -5.87 2.55
CA SER A 14 -10.74 -6.02 4.00
C SER A 14 -9.43 -5.53 4.61
N ASP A 15 -9.46 -5.14 5.89
CA ASP A 15 -8.23 -4.77 6.63
C ASP A 15 -7.15 -5.85 6.55
N VAL A 16 -7.54 -7.12 6.51
CA VAL A 16 -6.63 -8.27 6.35
C VAL A 16 -5.93 -8.24 5.00
N GLN A 17 -6.66 -8.04 3.90
CA GLN A 17 -6.09 -7.97 2.56
C GLN A 17 -5.20 -6.74 2.36
N ILE A 18 -5.56 -5.61 2.99
CA ILE A 18 -4.71 -4.41 3.01
C ILE A 18 -3.41 -4.74 3.75
N ASN A 19 -3.51 -5.40 4.91
CA ASN A 19 -2.34 -5.79 5.69
C ASN A 19 -1.44 -6.75 4.90
N GLU A 20 -1.99 -7.81 4.32
CA GLU A 20 -1.26 -8.74 3.45
C GLU A 20 -0.62 -8.04 2.26
N LEU A 21 -1.33 -7.08 1.64
CA LEU A 21 -0.79 -6.31 0.53
C LEU A 21 0.44 -5.49 0.95
N PHE A 22 0.34 -4.74 2.05
CA PHE A 22 1.45 -3.94 2.55
C PHE A 22 2.60 -4.82 3.06
N GLN A 23 2.30 -5.94 3.73
CA GLN A 23 3.29 -6.92 4.14
C GLN A 23 4.04 -7.49 2.94
N THR A 24 3.30 -7.94 1.92
CA THR A 24 3.88 -8.43 0.66
C THR A 24 4.70 -7.33 0.00
N LEU A 25 4.25 -6.07 0.03
CA LEU A 25 4.99 -4.94 -0.52
C LEU A 25 6.33 -4.78 0.19
N THR A 26 6.35 -4.90 1.52
CA THR A 26 7.57 -4.80 2.32
C THR A 26 8.56 -5.94 2.13
N GLU A 27 8.06 -7.13 1.80
CA GLU A 27 8.89 -8.32 1.60
C GLU A 27 9.37 -8.42 0.14
N ASN A 28 8.48 -8.17 -0.81
CA ASN A 28 8.74 -8.21 -2.23
C ASN A 28 7.77 -7.29 -3.01
N PRO A 29 8.21 -6.09 -3.43
CA PRO A 29 7.33 -5.16 -4.12
C PRO A 29 6.79 -5.67 -5.46
N PHE A 30 7.49 -6.58 -6.14
CA PHE A 30 6.98 -7.23 -7.36
C PHE A 30 5.86 -8.22 -7.06
N ALA A 31 5.96 -8.96 -5.94
CA ALA A 31 4.88 -9.86 -5.51
C ALA A 31 3.63 -9.07 -5.10
N ALA A 32 3.80 -7.90 -4.48
CA ALA A 32 2.67 -7.05 -4.13
C ALA A 32 1.92 -6.55 -5.34
N MET A 33 2.60 -6.20 -6.45
CA MET A 33 1.92 -5.84 -7.71
C MET A 33 1.03 -6.98 -8.23
N ALA A 34 1.48 -8.23 -8.10
CA ALA A 34 0.66 -9.39 -8.44
C ALA A 34 -0.55 -9.52 -7.51
N THR A 35 -0.38 -9.32 -6.20
CA THR A 35 -1.47 -9.29 -5.21
C THR A 35 -2.48 -8.19 -5.51
N ILE A 36 -2.03 -6.98 -5.89
CA ILE A 36 -2.92 -5.86 -6.28
C ILE A 36 -3.79 -6.24 -7.48
N GLY A 37 -3.19 -6.90 -8.48
CA GLY A 37 -3.91 -7.41 -9.65
C GLY A 37 -4.94 -8.47 -9.29
N GLN A 38 -4.61 -9.38 -8.35
CA GLN A 38 -5.54 -10.40 -7.84
C GLN A 38 -6.68 -9.80 -7.00
N LEU A 39 -6.40 -8.74 -6.26
CA LEU A 39 -7.40 -7.98 -5.50
C LEU A 39 -8.32 -7.14 -6.41
N GLY A 40 -8.03 -7.09 -7.72
CA GLY A 40 -8.85 -6.36 -8.69
C GLY A 40 -8.75 -4.84 -8.54
N ILE A 41 -7.69 -4.33 -7.90
CA ILE A 41 -7.50 -2.88 -7.74
C ILE A 41 -7.13 -2.29 -9.10
N PRO A 42 -7.89 -1.31 -9.61
CA PRO A 42 -7.59 -0.71 -10.89
C PRO A 42 -6.27 0.08 -10.82
N ALA A 43 -5.50 0.06 -11.92
CA ALA A 43 -4.22 0.75 -12.04
C ALA A 43 -4.33 2.27 -11.72
N GLU A 44 -5.48 2.87 -12.02
CA GLU A 44 -5.80 4.26 -11.73
C GLU A 44 -5.81 4.56 -10.23
N LYS A 45 -6.25 3.60 -9.40
CA LYS A 45 -6.20 3.73 -7.93
C LYS A 45 -4.79 3.60 -7.40
N LEU A 46 -3.98 2.73 -8.00
CA LEU A 46 -2.54 2.66 -7.74
C LEU A 46 -1.86 4.01 -8.05
N GLN A 47 -2.20 4.64 -9.18
CA GLN A 47 -1.74 6.00 -9.50
C GLN A 47 -2.25 7.04 -8.50
N GLN A 48 -3.52 6.96 -8.08
CA GLN A 48 -4.08 7.86 -7.07
C GLN A 48 -3.34 7.71 -5.73
N LEU A 49 -3.07 6.49 -5.30
CA LEU A 49 -2.26 6.19 -4.12
C LEU A 49 -0.87 6.80 -4.27
N MET A 50 -0.16 6.54 -5.37
CA MET A 50 1.15 7.13 -5.62
C MET A 50 1.11 8.67 -5.57
N GLY A 51 0.07 9.29 -6.14
CA GLY A 51 -0.16 10.73 -6.07
C GLY A 51 -0.33 11.25 -4.64
N MET A 52 -1.15 10.58 -3.82
CA MET A 52 -1.33 10.93 -2.41
C MET A 52 -0.06 10.73 -1.59
N VAL A 53 0.71 9.67 -1.87
CA VAL A 53 1.98 9.39 -1.20
C VAL A 53 3.07 10.37 -1.59
N MET A 54 3.07 10.84 -2.84
CA MET A 54 3.97 11.91 -3.27
C MET A 54 3.60 13.25 -2.64
N GLN A 55 2.29 13.56 -2.55
CA GLN A 55 1.83 14.80 -1.89
C GLN A 55 2.05 14.76 -0.38
N ASN A 56 1.83 13.61 0.24
CA ASN A 56 1.96 13.44 1.68
C ASN A 56 2.50 12.03 2.03
N PRO A 57 3.83 11.86 2.08
CA PRO A 57 4.45 10.57 2.38
C PRO A 57 4.16 10.08 3.81
N ALA A 58 3.72 10.97 4.72
CA ALA A 58 3.29 10.59 6.05
C ALA A 58 2.05 9.68 6.04
N LEU A 59 1.22 9.76 4.98
CA LEU A 59 0.04 8.90 4.83
C LEU A 59 0.42 7.43 4.71
N ILE A 60 1.52 7.07 4.04
CA ILE A 60 1.97 5.67 4.07
C ILE A 60 2.29 5.30 5.50
N LYS A 61 3.13 6.08 6.18
CA LYS A 61 3.57 5.81 7.56
C LYS A 61 2.40 5.58 8.50
N GLU A 62 1.40 6.44 8.47
CA GLU A 62 0.18 6.30 9.27
C GLU A 62 -0.60 5.03 8.93
N ALA A 63 -0.68 4.64 7.66
CA ALA A 63 -1.36 3.40 7.24
C ALA A 63 -0.61 2.18 7.76
N VAL A 64 0.72 2.18 7.63
CA VAL A 64 1.56 1.07 8.12
C VAL A 64 1.42 0.93 9.64
N VAL A 65 1.41 2.05 10.36
CA VAL A 65 1.23 2.07 11.83
C VAL A 65 -0.19 1.64 12.23
N GLU A 66 -1.24 2.10 11.55
CA GLU A 66 -2.63 1.65 11.80
C GLU A 66 -2.79 0.14 11.54
N LEU A 67 -2.05 -0.42 10.58
CA LEU A 67 -2.04 -1.85 10.25
C LEU A 67 -1.10 -2.68 11.14
N GLY A 68 -0.33 -2.05 12.03
CA GLY A 68 0.66 -2.72 12.88
C GLY A 68 1.88 -3.25 12.12
N LEU A 69 2.15 -2.73 10.93
CA LEU A 69 3.26 -3.10 10.08
C LEU A 69 4.49 -2.20 10.33
N ASP A 70 5.66 -2.69 9.91
CA ASP A 70 6.92 -1.98 10.07
C ASP A 70 7.19 -1.03 8.88
N PHE A 71 7.10 0.28 9.15
CA PHE A 71 7.34 1.31 8.15
C PHE A 71 8.74 1.25 7.52
N SER A 72 9.76 0.81 8.28
CA SER A 72 11.12 0.72 7.76
C SER A 72 11.24 -0.27 6.61
N LYS A 73 10.41 -1.32 6.59
CA LYS A 73 10.39 -2.27 5.47
C LYS A 73 9.62 -1.74 4.26
N VAL A 74 8.60 -0.90 4.47
CA VAL A 74 7.90 -0.21 3.36
C VAL A 74 8.84 0.78 2.67
N GLU A 75 9.62 1.54 3.44
CA GLU A 75 10.65 2.43 2.86
C GLU A 75 11.69 1.66 2.06
N ALA A 76 12.19 0.54 2.59
CA ALA A 76 13.14 -0.31 1.89
C ALA A 76 12.57 -0.87 0.57
N ALA A 77 11.33 -1.35 0.59
CA ALA A 77 10.64 -1.82 -0.62
C ALA A 77 10.38 -0.70 -1.63
N LYS A 78 10.02 0.49 -1.16
CA LYS A 78 9.85 1.67 -2.01
C LYS A 78 11.16 2.08 -2.68
N ALA A 79 12.28 1.98 -1.97
CA ALA A 79 13.60 2.24 -2.53
C ALA A 79 13.97 1.23 -3.63
N GLN A 80 13.53 -0.03 -3.51
CA GLN A 80 13.70 -1.05 -4.56
C GLN A 80 12.81 -0.82 -5.80
N LEU A 81 11.75 -0.04 -5.68
CA LEU A 81 10.84 0.33 -6.78
C LEU A 81 11.29 1.56 -7.57
N GLN A 82 12.28 2.31 -7.07
CA GLN A 82 12.91 3.37 -7.84
C GLN A 82 14.01 2.75 -8.73
N PRO A 83 14.00 2.99 -10.06
CA PRO A 83 15.06 2.53 -10.95
C PRO A 83 16.40 3.24 -10.71
#